data_AF-A0A5E4P6E1-F1
#
_entry.id   AF-A0A5E4P6E1-F1
#
_cell.length_a   1.000
_cell.length_b   1.000
_cell.length_c   1.000
_cell.angle_alpha   90.00
_cell.angle_beta   90.00
_cell.angle_gamma   90.00
#
_symmetry.space_group_name_H-M   'P 1'
#
loop_
_entity.id
_entity.type
_entity.pdbx_description
1 polymer ?
#
loop_
_entity_poly.entity_id
_entity_poly.type
_entity_poly.pdbx_seq_one_letter_code
_entity_poly.pdbx_strand_id
1 'polypeptide(L)'
;MEMKSTALVSVLLIMLLAGTVAAISIGVSADSDTQANSNSGSAQLDASASAQASASASPTASSSATPMPSDDDGRGDGNGRARGGLGINAGVGIGRRPALKGLGALIGVRAGLNEDDVRARLMAQDAKLSADLQAKFGARIEALKEERDSLLSDVRAEIKSLGGDVATLKAKAEKGELSDAEKAELKTKVLANIQASFDERIRVAQRLELEGVSKATVDAFVSAATDAKAKFAAATTNEERRAIIADFYAKWAQFRRDAASQSLAIRLNAAVATGESTVTKVSNAIAALQAKGTVSADVIAKLDAQVADVNARFNAVVDASTVGQASWRLMYAREGLMQLRANVQHALNGKAVADLTVKTEPASLATGGTPIDLKAQAQAAAQAAAQATATATPAPTDTSTPSPTPTPTPTATPTPTASASASVDANATVSASAQAS
;
A
#
# COMPACT_ATOMS: atom_id res chain seq x y z
N MET A 1 -18.03 9.75 9.13
CA MET A 1 -17.22 10.43 8.09
C MET A 1 -15.92 9.68 7.74
N GLU A 2 -15.50 8.63 8.47
CA GLU A 2 -14.20 7.97 8.24
C GLU A 2 -14.13 6.97 7.07
N MET A 3 -15.23 6.39 6.59
CA MET A 3 -15.18 5.39 5.49
C MET A 3 -14.91 5.96 4.09
N LYS A 4 -15.07 7.28 3.88
CA LYS A 4 -14.78 8.00 2.63
C LYS A 4 -13.28 8.31 2.44
N SER A 5 -12.41 7.85 3.34
CA SER A 5 -10.97 8.13 3.28
C SER A 5 -10.23 6.99 2.58
N THR A 6 -10.57 5.75 2.91
CA THR A 6 -9.89 4.54 2.41
C THR A 6 -10.20 4.26 0.93
N ALA A 7 -11.13 4.99 0.31
CA ALA A 7 -11.57 4.73 -1.04
C ALA A 7 -11.00 5.67 -2.11
N LEU A 8 -10.85 6.94 -1.75
CA LEU A 8 -9.98 7.96 -2.32
C LEU A 8 -8.53 7.46 -2.55
N VAL A 9 -8.09 6.62 -1.61
CA VAL A 9 -6.77 5.98 -1.45
C VAL A 9 -6.43 5.00 -2.59
N SER A 10 -7.29 4.03 -2.89
CA SER A 10 -6.97 2.99 -3.91
C SER A 10 -6.96 3.55 -5.33
N VAL A 11 -7.68 4.63 -5.53
CA VAL A 11 -7.92 5.32 -6.78
C VAL A 11 -6.72 6.14 -7.22
N LEU A 12 -6.13 6.87 -6.28
CA LEU A 12 -4.94 7.66 -6.51
C LEU A 12 -3.75 6.75 -6.83
N LEU A 13 -3.71 5.56 -6.21
CA LEU A 13 -2.70 4.54 -6.45
C LEU A 13 -2.84 3.89 -7.84
N ILE A 14 -4.07 3.66 -8.34
CA ILE A 14 -4.32 3.19 -9.72
C ILE A 14 -3.90 4.24 -10.74
N MET A 15 -4.13 5.53 -10.46
CA MET A 15 -3.63 6.63 -11.29
C MET A 15 -2.10 6.75 -11.25
N LEU A 16 -1.48 6.48 -10.09
CA LEU A 16 -0.02 6.43 -9.97
C LEU A 16 0.59 5.31 -10.83
N LEU A 17 -0.01 4.12 -10.81
CA LEU A 17 0.45 2.96 -11.59
C LEU A 17 0.24 3.14 -13.11
N ALA A 18 -0.87 3.77 -13.52
CA ALA A 18 -1.14 4.05 -14.94
C ALA A 18 -0.17 5.11 -15.51
N GLY A 19 0.24 6.09 -14.70
CA GLY A 19 1.20 7.12 -15.11
C GLY A 19 2.64 6.59 -15.29
N THR A 20 3.08 5.63 -14.48
CA THR A 20 4.41 5.01 -14.62
C THR A 20 4.53 4.10 -15.84
N VAL A 21 3.46 3.40 -16.22
CA VAL A 21 3.45 2.54 -17.44
C VAL A 21 3.58 3.38 -18.73
N ALA A 22 2.99 4.59 -18.76
CA ALA A 22 3.13 5.51 -19.88
C ALA A 22 4.55 6.10 -20.00
N ALA A 23 5.22 6.38 -18.87
CA ALA A 23 6.60 6.90 -18.88
C ALA A 23 7.64 5.84 -19.29
N ILE A 24 7.41 4.56 -18.97
CA ILE A 24 8.27 3.45 -19.40
C ILE A 24 8.11 3.16 -20.90
N SER A 25 6.92 3.38 -21.47
CA SER A 25 6.65 3.13 -22.90
C SER A 25 7.18 4.23 -23.83
N ILE A 26 7.45 5.44 -23.33
CA ILE A 26 7.98 6.56 -24.15
C ILE A 26 9.52 6.57 -24.17
N GLY A 27 10.19 5.87 -23.24
CA GLY A 27 11.65 5.84 -23.13
C GLY A 27 12.38 4.76 -23.96
N VAL A 28 11.69 3.99 -24.80
CA VAL A 28 12.28 2.82 -25.52
C VAL A 28 12.33 3.00 -27.05
N SER A 29 11.98 4.15 -27.61
CA SER A 29 11.89 4.32 -29.09
C SER A 29 12.64 5.52 -29.68
N ALA A 30 13.77 5.92 -29.10
CA ALA A 30 14.65 6.91 -29.72
C ALA A 30 16.13 6.61 -29.45
N ASP A 31 16.65 5.51 -30.00
CA ASP A 31 18.04 5.44 -30.49
C ASP A 31 18.30 4.10 -31.20
N SER A 32 18.07 4.07 -32.51
CA SER A 32 18.65 3.08 -33.43
C SER A 32 18.19 3.42 -34.84
N ASP A 33 18.67 4.53 -35.39
CA ASP A 33 18.76 4.72 -36.85
C ASP A 33 19.46 6.04 -37.19
N THR A 34 20.77 6.14 -36.94
CA THR A 34 21.65 7.00 -37.74
C THR A 34 23.12 6.55 -37.65
N GLN A 35 23.45 5.40 -38.24
CA GLN A 35 24.81 5.14 -38.72
C GLN A 35 24.75 4.91 -40.23
N ALA A 36 24.85 6.01 -40.98
CA ALA A 36 25.18 5.96 -42.40
C ALA A 36 26.06 7.15 -42.75
N ASN A 37 27.34 6.83 -42.94
CA ASN A 37 28.17 7.29 -44.06
C ASN A 37 28.35 8.80 -44.26
N SER A 38 29.54 9.30 -43.89
CA SER A 38 30.16 10.47 -44.53
C SER A 38 31.67 10.42 -44.32
N ASN A 39 32.37 9.76 -45.26
CA ASN A 39 33.81 9.84 -45.40
C ASN A 39 34.12 10.55 -46.73
N SER A 40 34.42 11.84 -46.69
CA SER A 40 35.17 12.58 -47.74
C SER A 40 35.32 14.04 -47.34
N GLY A 41 36.56 14.56 -47.22
CA GLY A 41 36.77 15.99 -47.05
C GLY A 41 38.11 16.38 -46.44
N SER A 42 39.18 16.15 -47.18
CA SER A 42 40.56 16.58 -46.95
C SER A 42 40.76 18.10 -46.93
N ALA A 43 41.43 18.60 -45.89
CA ALA A 43 42.35 19.77 -45.89
C ALA A 43 43.11 19.73 -44.54
N GLN A 44 44.32 19.17 -44.46
CA GLN A 44 45.60 19.83 -44.74
C GLN A 44 45.77 21.15 -43.96
N LEU A 45 46.41 21.07 -42.78
CA LEU A 45 47.36 22.07 -42.28
C LEU A 45 48.40 21.37 -41.38
N ASP A 46 49.65 21.43 -41.86
CA ASP A 46 50.94 21.35 -41.16
C ASP A 46 50.95 22.08 -39.81
N ALA A 47 51.84 21.88 -38.84
CA ALA A 47 52.92 20.94 -38.53
C ALA A 47 53.50 21.38 -37.16
N SER A 48 54.38 20.52 -36.59
CA SER A 48 55.40 20.83 -35.56
C SER A 48 54.97 20.67 -34.09
N ALA A 49 55.26 19.55 -33.42
CA ALA A 49 56.55 19.07 -32.90
C ALA A 49 56.96 19.69 -31.55
N SER A 50 56.94 18.86 -30.50
CA SER A 50 58.08 18.71 -29.57
C SER A 50 57.87 17.51 -28.65
N ALA A 51 58.79 16.56 -28.76
CA ALA A 51 58.94 15.42 -27.86
C ALA A 51 59.55 15.84 -26.52
N GLN A 52 59.24 15.12 -25.44
CA GLN A 52 60.27 14.70 -24.49
C GLN A 52 59.82 13.51 -23.62
N ALA A 53 60.72 12.54 -23.54
CA ALA A 53 60.62 11.26 -22.85
C ALA A 53 60.91 11.36 -21.35
N SER A 54 60.45 10.37 -20.57
CA SER A 54 61.05 9.82 -19.33
C SER A 54 60.21 8.61 -18.90
N ALA A 55 60.64 7.36 -19.10
CA ALA A 55 61.43 6.53 -18.17
C ALA A 55 60.68 6.28 -16.83
N SER A 56 60.01 5.13 -16.65
CA SER A 56 60.53 3.88 -16.07
C SER A 56 60.90 3.95 -14.58
N ALA A 57 60.12 3.29 -13.72
CA ALA A 57 60.63 2.53 -12.58
C ALA A 57 59.54 1.63 -11.97
N SER A 58 59.79 0.33 -12.00
CA SER A 58 59.21 -0.69 -11.11
C SER A 58 59.65 -0.44 -9.67
N PRO A 59 59.00 -1.07 -8.67
CA PRO A 59 59.77 -2.08 -7.95
C PRO A 59 59.00 -3.34 -7.57
N THR A 60 59.82 -4.37 -7.44
CA THR A 60 59.62 -5.75 -7.00
C THR A 60 59.35 -5.91 -5.49
N ALA A 61 58.49 -6.89 -5.20
CA ALA A 61 58.45 -7.89 -4.12
C ALA A 61 59.31 -7.77 -2.83
N SER A 62 58.68 -8.06 -1.68
CA SER A 62 59.17 -8.92 -0.57
C SER A 62 58.03 -9.12 0.47
N SER A 63 57.41 -10.30 0.64
CA SER A 63 57.80 -11.50 1.42
C SER A 63 57.39 -11.51 2.92
N SER A 64 56.84 -12.65 3.37
CA SER A 64 56.70 -13.17 4.76
C SER A 64 55.61 -12.52 5.65
N ALA A 65 54.84 -13.19 6.50
CA ALA A 65 54.85 -14.56 7.01
C ALA A 65 53.43 -15.00 7.48
N THR A 66 53.13 -16.28 7.29
CA THR A 66 52.12 -17.08 8.01
C THR A 66 52.62 -17.47 9.40
N PRO A 67 51.71 -17.72 10.35
CA PRO A 67 51.88 -18.83 11.29
C PRO A 67 50.70 -19.81 11.28
N MET A 68 51.08 -21.06 11.47
CA MET A 68 50.32 -22.32 11.57
C MET A 68 49.58 -22.46 12.94
N PRO A 69 48.73 -23.49 13.10
CA PRO A 69 47.71 -23.58 14.16
C PRO A 69 48.26 -24.21 15.44
N SER A 70 47.60 -23.92 16.57
CA SER A 70 47.82 -24.61 17.84
C SER A 70 46.62 -25.49 18.14
N ASP A 71 46.87 -26.80 18.16
CA ASP A 71 46.08 -27.79 18.88
C ASP A 71 46.11 -27.45 20.38
N ASP A 72 44.95 -27.50 21.06
CA ASP A 72 44.90 -27.62 22.51
C ASP A 72 43.74 -28.57 22.90
N ASP A 73 44.15 -29.78 23.27
CA ASP A 73 43.34 -30.83 23.86
C ASP A 73 43.20 -30.59 25.37
N GLY A 74 41.98 -30.33 25.84
CA GLY A 74 41.70 -30.05 27.25
C GLY A 74 40.46 -30.73 27.79
N ARG A 75 40.56 -32.04 28.06
CA ARG A 75 39.62 -32.83 28.87
C ARG A 75 39.34 -32.17 30.23
N GLY A 76 38.08 -32.24 30.67
CA GLY A 76 37.67 -31.90 32.03
C GLY A 76 36.33 -32.51 32.41
N ASP A 77 36.36 -33.74 32.91
CA ASP A 77 35.27 -34.41 33.62
C ASP A 77 34.83 -33.62 34.86
N GLY A 78 33.53 -33.64 35.17
CA GLY A 78 33.01 -32.88 36.32
C GLY A 78 31.57 -33.23 36.70
N ASN A 79 31.41 -34.44 37.21
CA ASN A 79 30.20 -35.02 37.81
C ASN A 79 29.67 -34.17 39.00
N GLY A 80 28.37 -33.91 39.09
CA GLY A 80 27.78 -33.10 40.16
C GLY A 80 26.29 -33.31 40.37
N ARG A 81 25.94 -34.42 41.03
CA ARG A 81 24.61 -34.69 41.62
C ARG A 81 24.25 -33.61 42.66
N ALA A 82 23.02 -33.10 42.62
CA ALA A 82 22.32 -32.64 43.82
C ALA A 82 20.83 -32.97 43.73
N ARG A 83 20.41 -33.84 44.65
CA ARG A 83 19.02 -34.07 45.05
C ARG A 83 18.48 -32.81 45.74
N GLY A 84 17.22 -32.50 45.49
CA GLY A 84 16.44 -31.55 46.28
C GLY A 84 14.96 -31.72 46.00
N GLY A 85 14.29 -32.52 46.82
CA GLY A 85 12.84 -32.64 46.79
C GLY A 85 12.16 -31.43 47.41
N LEU A 86 10.98 -31.09 46.90
CA LEU A 86 9.96 -30.32 47.61
C LEU A 86 8.62 -30.60 46.94
N GLY A 87 7.81 -31.42 47.60
CA GLY A 87 6.38 -31.50 47.31
C GLY A 87 5.69 -30.32 47.98
N ILE A 88 4.84 -29.61 47.24
CA ILE A 88 3.70 -28.87 47.80
C ILE A 88 2.51 -29.05 46.86
N ASN A 89 1.47 -29.61 47.44
CA ASN A 89 0.09 -29.68 46.98
C ASN A 89 -0.56 -28.31 47.16
N ALA A 90 -1.18 -27.74 46.12
CA ALA A 90 -2.24 -26.76 46.27
C ALA A 90 -3.02 -26.63 44.95
N GLY A 91 -4.30 -27.01 45.00
CA GLY A 91 -5.24 -26.88 43.89
C GLY A 91 -5.46 -25.42 43.50
N VAL A 92 -5.40 -25.16 42.20
CA VAL A 92 -5.90 -23.92 41.60
C VAL A 92 -7.15 -24.28 40.81
N GLY A 93 -8.29 -23.81 41.33
CA GLY A 93 -9.59 -23.94 40.68
C GLY A 93 -9.58 -23.25 39.33
N ILE A 94 -9.73 -24.03 38.26
CA ILE A 94 -9.99 -23.51 36.92
C ILE A 94 -11.41 -22.97 36.90
N GLY A 95 -11.50 -21.64 37.01
CA GLY A 95 -12.72 -20.89 36.79
C GLY A 95 -13.31 -21.23 35.42
N ARG A 96 -14.56 -21.70 35.44
CA ARG A 96 -15.39 -21.97 34.26
C ARG A 96 -15.47 -20.72 33.39
N ARG A 97 -14.77 -20.70 32.25
CA ARG A 97 -15.02 -19.75 31.16
C ARG A 97 -16.17 -20.27 30.28
N PRO A 98 -17.30 -19.57 30.15
CA PRO A 98 -18.35 -19.94 29.22
C PRO A 98 -18.14 -19.21 27.88
N ALA A 99 -17.33 -19.75 26.96
CA ALA A 99 -17.19 -19.14 25.63
C ALA A 99 -16.77 -20.08 24.47
N LEU A 100 -16.86 -21.40 24.63
CA LEU A 100 -16.52 -22.36 23.55
C LEU A 100 -17.62 -23.41 23.30
N LYS A 101 -18.89 -23.05 23.50
CA LYS A 101 -20.03 -23.94 23.19
C LYS A 101 -20.37 -24.05 21.69
N GLY A 102 -19.62 -23.36 20.81
CA GLY A 102 -19.90 -23.35 19.36
C GLY A 102 -19.19 -24.42 18.54
N LEU A 103 -17.99 -24.89 18.93
CA LEU A 103 -17.22 -25.84 18.10
C LEU A 103 -17.54 -27.32 18.39
N GLY A 104 -18.06 -27.65 19.58
CA GLY A 104 -18.41 -29.03 19.94
C GLY A 104 -19.64 -29.59 19.21
N ALA A 105 -20.47 -28.73 18.61
CA ALA A 105 -21.66 -29.15 17.86
C ALA A 105 -21.35 -29.69 16.46
N LEU A 106 -20.13 -29.51 15.94
CA LEU A 106 -19.72 -30.04 14.64
C LEU A 106 -19.12 -31.46 14.72
N ILE A 107 -18.78 -31.93 15.92
CA ILE A 107 -18.18 -33.25 16.17
C ILE A 107 -19.14 -34.11 17.00
N GLY A 108 -20.45 -33.87 16.89
CA GLY A 108 -21.47 -34.85 17.22
C GLY A 108 -21.57 -35.84 16.07
N VAL A 109 -20.66 -36.81 16.02
CA VAL A 109 -20.71 -37.95 15.09
C VAL A 109 -21.98 -38.75 15.40
N ARG A 110 -23.08 -38.36 14.77
CA ARG A 110 -24.26 -39.20 14.63
C ARG A 110 -23.88 -40.25 13.61
N ALA A 111 -23.71 -41.49 14.05
CA ALA A 111 -23.53 -42.64 13.16
C ALA A 111 -24.63 -42.64 12.10
N GLY A 112 -24.29 -42.38 10.84
CA GLY A 112 -25.24 -42.39 9.73
C GLY A 112 -25.18 -41.22 8.73
N LEU A 113 -24.32 -40.20 8.93
CA LEU A 113 -24.09 -39.23 7.85
C LEU A 113 -23.16 -39.85 6.80
N ASN A 114 -23.67 -40.02 5.58
CA ASN A 114 -22.90 -40.47 4.43
C ASN A 114 -21.72 -39.50 4.20
N GLU A 115 -20.53 -40.02 3.90
CA GLU A 115 -19.33 -39.23 3.63
C GLU A 115 -19.55 -38.25 2.45
N ASP A 116 -20.38 -38.66 1.48
CA ASP A 116 -20.81 -37.82 0.37
C ASP A 116 -21.59 -36.57 0.83
N ASP A 117 -22.43 -36.68 1.85
CA ASP A 117 -23.20 -35.55 2.40
C ASP A 117 -22.29 -34.54 3.11
N VAL A 118 -21.31 -35.03 3.86
CA VAL A 118 -20.33 -34.18 4.54
C VAL A 118 -19.50 -33.43 3.51
N ARG A 119 -19.06 -34.13 2.46
CA ARG A 119 -18.30 -33.54 1.35
C ARG A 119 -19.10 -32.52 0.55
N ALA A 120 -20.36 -32.82 0.25
CA ALA A 120 -21.27 -31.89 -0.43
C ALA A 120 -21.47 -30.62 0.41
N ARG A 121 -21.65 -30.75 1.73
CA ARG A 121 -21.77 -29.59 2.64
C ARG A 121 -20.48 -28.76 2.71
N LEU A 122 -19.32 -29.40 2.74
CA LEU A 122 -18.03 -28.69 2.78
C LEU A 122 -17.78 -27.90 1.48
N MET A 123 -18.02 -28.52 0.32
CA MET A 123 -17.94 -27.86 -0.99
C MET A 123 -18.93 -26.71 -1.12
N ALA A 124 -20.16 -26.88 -0.64
CA ALA A 124 -21.15 -25.82 -0.62
C ALA A 124 -20.74 -24.64 0.29
N GLN A 125 -20.13 -24.94 1.44
CA GLN A 125 -19.66 -23.92 2.37
C GLN A 125 -18.46 -23.13 1.81
N ASP A 126 -17.53 -23.82 1.15
CA ASP A 126 -16.38 -23.20 0.49
C ASP A 126 -16.78 -22.36 -0.72
N ALA A 127 -17.67 -22.89 -1.57
CA ALA A 127 -18.24 -22.15 -2.69
C ALA A 127 -18.96 -20.88 -2.20
N LYS A 128 -19.72 -20.98 -1.11
CA LYS A 128 -20.38 -19.83 -0.47
C LYS A 128 -19.38 -18.82 0.06
N LEU A 129 -18.32 -19.26 0.74
CA LEU A 129 -17.29 -18.36 1.28
C LEU A 129 -16.54 -17.64 0.16
N SER A 130 -16.18 -18.37 -0.91
CA SER A 130 -15.52 -17.81 -2.09
C SER A 130 -16.40 -16.79 -2.81
N ALA A 131 -17.68 -17.10 -3.02
CA ALA A 131 -18.65 -16.20 -3.62
C ALA A 131 -18.85 -14.93 -2.77
N ASP A 132 -18.94 -15.07 -1.44
CA ASP A 132 -19.10 -13.93 -0.53
C ASP A 132 -17.86 -13.03 -0.50
N LEU A 133 -16.65 -13.62 -0.56
CA LEU A 133 -15.40 -12.88 -0.71
C LEU A 133 -15.33 -12.14 -2.05
N GLN A 134 -15.64 -12.82 -3.17
CA GLN A 134 -15.67 -12.18 -4.49
C GLN A 134 -16.70 -11.04 -4.54
N ALA A 135 -17.89 -11.24 -3.98
CA ALA A 135 -18.93 -10.21 -3.91
C ALA A 135 -18.47 -9.01 -3.07
N LYS A 136 -17.86 -9.24 -1.90
CA LYS A 136 -17.31 -8.17 -1.04
C LYS A 136 -16.18 -7.41 -1.71
N PHE A 137 -15.23 -8.11 -2.36
CA PHE A 137 -14.15 -7.46 -3.11
C PHE A 137 -14.69 -6.69 -4.32
N GLY A 138 -15.62 -7.27 -5.07
CA GLY A 138 -16.26 -6.62 -6.22
C GLY A 138 -17.02 -5.35 -5.82
N ALA A 139 -17.87 -5.45 -4.80
CA ALA A 139 -18.61 -4.30 -4.26
C ALA A 139 -17.66 -3.22 -3.73
N ARG A 140 -16.57 -3.62 -3.07
CA ARG A 140 -15.55 -2.67 -2.63
C ARG A 140 -14.88 -1.98 -3.82
N ILE A 141 -14.50 -2.72 -4.87
CA ILE A 141 -13.89 -2.14 -6.07
C ILE A 141 -14.82 -1.16 -6.77
N GLU A 142 -16.11 -1.48 -6.91
CA GLU A 142 -17.07 -0.54 -7.52
C GLU A 142 -17.28 0.71 -6.66
N ALA A 143 -17.42 0.56 -5.33
CA ALA A 143 -17.47 1.71 -4.43
C ALA A 143 -16.21 2.59 -4.51
N LEU A 144 -15.03 1.97 -4.68
CA LEU A 144 -13.77 2.68 -4.91
C LEU A 144 -13.79 3.45 -6.23
N LYS A 145 -14.34 2.87 -7.30
CA LYS A 145 -14.47 3.54 -8.60
C LYS A 145 -15.48 4.69 -8.56
N GLU A 146 -16.62 4.54 -7.91
CA GLU A 146 -17.60 5.61 -7.75
C GLU A 146 -17.01 6.78 -6.96
N GLU A 147 -16.31 6.49 -5.86
CA GLU A 147 -15.64 7.52 -5.06
C GLU A 147 -14.56 8.26 -5.88
N ARG A 148 -13.75 7.54 -6.68
CA ARG A 148 -12.84 8.16 -7.65
C ARG A 148 -13.57 9.14 -8.53
N ASP A 149 -14.63 8.67 -9.17
CA ASP A 149 -15.27 9.40 -10.25
C ASP A 149 -15.96 10.64 -9.69
N SER A 150 -16.49 10.56 -8.46
CA SER A 150 -16.95 11.73 -7.70
C SER A 150 -15.82 12.73 -7.43
N LEU A 151 -14.68 12.30 -6.92
CA LEU A 151 -13.57 13.20 -6.61
C LEU A 151 -12.93 13.82 -7.84
N LEU A 152 -12.78 13.03 -8.90
CA LEU A 152 -12.31 13.55 -10.18
C LEU A 152 -13.31 14.52 -10.77
N SER A 153 -14.61 14.30 -10.57
CA SER A 153 -15.65 15.24 -10.96
C SER A 153 -15.51 16.56 -10.18
N ASP A 154 -15.35 16.50 -8.86
CA ASP A 154 -15.18 17.69 -8.02
C ASP A 154 -13.90 18.47 -8.39
N VAL A 155 -12.77 17.76 -8.51
CA VAL A 155 -11.50 18.35 -8.94
C VAL A 155 -11.59 18.90 -10.36
N ARG A 156 -12.27 18.22 -11.29
CA ARG A 156 -12.51 18.76 -12.63
C ARG A 156 -13.43 19.97 -12.60
N ALA A 157 -14.45 20.01 -11.76
CA ALA A 157 -15.35 21.13 -11.63
C ALA A 157 -14.61 22.36 -11.09
N GLU A 158 -13.75 22.17 -10.09
CA GLU A 158 -12.88 23.21 -9.53
C GLU A 158 -11.82 23.67 -10.54
N ILE A 159 -11.14 22.74 -11.23
CA ILE A 159 -10.20 23.08 -12.32
C ILE A 159 -10.93 23.77 -13.47
N LYS A 160 -12.18 23.40 -13.77
CA LYS A 160 -12.98 24.03 -14.83
C LYS A 160 -13.48 25.40 -14.42
N SER A 161 -13.81 25.64 -13.15
CA SER A 161 -14.16 26.98 -12.68
C SER A 161 -12.94 27.91 -12.71
N LEU A 162 -11.78 27.42 -12.25
CA LEU A 162 -10.50 28.14 -12.34
C LEU A 162 -10.04 28.31 -13.80
N GLY A 163 -10.28 27.30 -14.62
CA GLY A 163 -9.84 27.20 -16.01
C GLY A 163 -10.73 27.93 -17.00
N GLY A 164 -12.02 28.10 -16.73
CA GLY A 164 -12.94 28.85 -17.61
C GLY A 164 -12.56 30.31 -17.70
N ASP A 165 -12.27 30.94 -16.56
CA ASP A 165 -11.78 32.31 -16.49
C ASP A 165 -10.38 32.44 -17.09
N VAL A 166 -9.47 31.54 -16.73
CA VAL A 166 -8.09 31.56 -17.24
C VAL A 166 -8.03 31.30 -18.74
N ALA A 167 -8.84 30.39 -19.30
CA ALA A 167 -8.90 30.12 -20.73
C ALA A 167 -9.47 31.32 -21.50
N THR A 168 -10.49 31.99 -20.96
CA THR A 168 -11.07 33.19 -21.57
C THR A 168 -10.06 34.34 -21.58
N LEU A 169 -9.37 34.57 -20.45
CA LEU A 169 -8.31 35.57 -20.33
C LEU A 169 -7.09 35.20 -21.20
N LYS A 170 -6.73 33.92 -21.30
CA LYS A 170 -5.66 33.46 -22.18
C LYS A 170 -5.99 33.67 -23.65
N ALA A 171 -7.22 33.37 -24.07
CA ALA A 171 -7.68 33.59 -25.44
C ALA A 171 -7.67 35.08 -25.82
N LYS A 172 -8.07 35.97 -24.90
CA LYS A 172 -7.91 37.42 -25.09
C LYS A 172 -6.43 37.84 -25.12
N ALA A 173 -5.57 37.20 -24.33
CA ALA A 173 -4.14 37.51 -24.26
C ALA A 173 -3.43 37.15 -25.56
N GLU A 174 -3.77 36.00 -26.15
CA GLU A 174 -3.29 35.54 -27.46
C GLU A 174 -3.71 36.48 -28.60
N LYS A 175 -4.85 37.17 -28.45
CA LYS A 175 -5.32 38.19 -29.40
C LYS A 175 -4.74 39.59 -29.16
N GLY A 176 -3.97 39.79 -28.09
CA GLY A 176 -3.48 41.12 -27.68
C GLY A 176 -4.58 42.05 -27.14
N GLU A 177 -5.75 41.51 -26.78
CA GLU A 177 -6.93 42.27 -26.33
C GLU A 177 -6.95 42.47 -24.81
N LEU A 178 -5.93 42.00 -24.08
CA LEU A 178 -5.90 42.07 -22.62
C LEU A 178 -5.59 43.49 -22.13
N SER A 179 -6.55 44.09 -21.43
CA SER A 179 -6.28 45.31 -20.64
C SER A 179 -5.26 45.05 -19.54
N ASP A 180 -4.59 46.09 -19.05
CA ASP A 180 -3.59 45.93 -17.98
C ASP A 180 -4.23 45.46 -16.66
N ALA A 181 -5.48 45.82 -16.40
CA ALA A 181 -6.27 45.29 -15.28
C ALA A 181 -6.50 43.78 -15.42
N GLU A 182 -6.92 43.31 -16.61
CA GLU A 182 -7.11 41.88 -16.88
C GLU A 182 -5.78 41.10 -16.82
N LYS A 183 -4.65 41.70 -17.23
CA LYS A 183 -3.31 41.09 -17.06
C LYS A 183 -2.95 40.92 -15.59
N ALA A 184 -3.20 41.94 -14.76
CA ALA A 184 -2.95 41.88 -13.33
C ALA A 184 -3.84 40.85 -12.62
N GLU A 185 -5.12 40.77 -13.01
CA GLU A 185 -6.06 39.77 -12.50
C GLU A 185 -5.63 38.35 -12.91
N LEU A 186 -5.33 38.13 -14.20
CA LEU A 186 -4.85 36.85 -14.71
C LEU A 186 -3.59 36.40 -13.97
N LYS A 187 -2.63 37.30 -13.76
CA LYS A 187 -1.42 37.02 -13.00
C LYS A 187 -1.78 36.56 -11.58
N THR A 188 -2.62 37.30 -10.87
CA THR A 188 -3.05 36.95 -9.51
C THR A 188 -3.73 35.57 -9.46
N LYS A 189 -4.68 35.30 -10.36
CA LYS A 189 -5.38 34.00 -10.45
C LYS A 189 -4.44 32.84 -10.75
N VAL A 190 -3.50 33.02 -11.68
CA VAL A 190 -2.50 32.00 -12.02
C VAL A 190 -1.60 31.70 -10.82
N LEU A 191 -1.15 32.73 -10.09
CA LEU A 191 -0.30 32.54 -8.92
C LEU A 191 -1.03 31.81 -7.78
N ALA A 192 -2.29 32.19 -7.51
CA ALA A 192 -3.13 31.52 -6.52
C ALA A 192 -3.37 30.04 -6.87
N ASN A 193 -3.67 29.74 -8.14
CA ASN A 193 -3.87 28.37 -8.61
C ASN A 193 -2.60 27.51 -8.44
N ILE A 194 -1.42 28.07 -8.76
CA ILE A 194 -0.15 27.36 -8.55
C ILE A 194 0.07 27.09 -7.06
N GLN A 195 -0.20 28.06 -6.18
CA GLN A 195 -0.11 27.87 -4.72
C GLN A 195 -1.05 26.76 -4.21
N ALA A 196 -2.31 26.75 -4.66
CA ALA A 196 -3.25 25.69 -4.33
C ALA A 196 -2.77 24.31 -4.81
N SER A 197 -2.05 24.25 -5.93
CA SER A 197 -1.49 23.00 -6.45
C SER A 197 -0.37 22.40 -5.58
N PHE A 198 0.37 23.23 -4.83
CA PHE A 198 1.32 22.77 -3.81
C PHE A 198 0.56 22.16 -2.63
N ASP A 199 -0.48 22.86 -2.14
CA ASP A 199 -1.27 22.43 -0.99
C ASP A 199 -1.99 21.10 -1.23
N GLU A 200 -2.59 20.91 -2.41
CA GLU A 200 -3.25 19.63 -2.71
C GLU A 200 -2.26 18.47 -2.75
N ARG A 201 -1.03 18.68 -3.24
CA ARG A 201 0.00 17.63 -3.25
C ARG A 201 0.53 17.33 -1.85
N ILE A 202 0.66 18.34 -0.99
CA ILE A 202 0.95 18.15 0.44
C ILE A 202 -0.15 17.29 1.08
N ARG A 203 -1.42 17.63 0.85
CA ARG A 203 -2.56 16.87 1.37
C ARG A 203 -2.59 15.43 0.85
N VAL A 204 -2.29 15.21 -0.42
CA VAL A 204 -2.14 13.86 -0.99
C VAL A 204 -1.03 13.09 -0.28
N ALA A 205 0.15 13.69 -0.10
CA ALA A 205 1.27 13.03 0.55
C ALA A 205 0.94 12.61 1.99
N GLN A 206 0.28 13.48 2.74
CA GLN A 206 -0.19 13.18 4.10
C GLN A 206 -1.21 12.04 4.13
N ARG A 207 -2.10 11.95 3.14
CA ARG A 207 -3.03 10.80 3.06
C ARG A 207 -2.32 9.49 2.77
N LEU A 208 -1.27 9.50 1.97
CA LEU A 208 -0.48 8.30 1.68
C LEU A 208 0.22 7.75 2.93
N GLU A 209 0.45 8.58 3.96
CA GLU A 209 0.90 8.11 5.27
C GLU A 209 -0.09 7.09 5.88
N LEU A 210 -1.40 7.36 5.77
CA LEU A 210 -2.46 6.46 6.23
C LEU A 210 -2.53 5.16 5.42
N GLU A 211 -1.95 5.15 4.22
CA GLU A 211 -1.83 3.96 3.38
C GLU A 211 -0.55 3.16 3.67
N GLY A 212 0.22 3.61 4.66
CA GLY A 212 1.45 2.97 5.12
C GLY A 212 2.71 3.46 4.41
N VAL A 213 2.65 4.52 3.59
CA VAL A 213 3.88 5.22 3.22
C VAL A 213 4.52 5.76 4.48
N SER A 214 5.82 5.55 4.65
CA SER A 214 6.52 5.90 5.87
C SER A 214 6.42 7.41 6.13
N LYS A 215 6.19 7.74 7.40
CA LYS A 215 6.14 9.14 7.86
C LYS A 215 7.38 9.93 7.42
N ALA A 216 8.56 9.32 7.46
CA ALA A 216 9.80 9.96 7.03
C ALA A 216 9.76 10.38 5.54
N THR A 217 9.24 9.53 4.65
CA THR A 217 9.08 9.85 3.23
C THR A 217 8.06 10.97 3.01
N VAL A 218 6.95 10.94 3.77
CA VAL A 218 5.91 11.98 3.71
C VAL A 218 6.44 13.31 4.23
N ASP A 219 7.06 13.34 5.41
CA ASP A 219 7.62 14.54 6.03
C ASP A 219 8.69 15.18 5.13
N ALA A 220 9.56 14.37 4.51
CA ALA A 220 10.58 14.87 3.59
C ALA A 220 9.95 15.58 2.38
N PHE A 221 8.91 15.00 1.78
CA PHE A 221 8.20 15.64 0.68
C PHE A 221 7.42 16.88 1.12
N VAL A 222 6.68 16.82 2.23
CA VAL A 222 5.89 17.94 2.76
C VAL A 222 6.79 19.13 3.09
N SER A 223 7.94 18.89 3.71
CA SER A 223 8.95 19.91 3.98
C SER A 223 9.44 20.56 2.69
N ALA A 224 9.84 19.76 1.70
CA ALA A 224 10.31 20.27 0.40
C ALA A 224 9.23 21.02 -0.39
N ALA A 225 7.97 20.57 -0.32
CA ALA A 225 6.83 21.23 -0.95
C ALA A 225 6.50 22.58 -0.27
N THR A 226 6.60 22.64 1.06
CA THR A 226 6.38 23.87 1.83
C THR A 226 7.46 24.90 1.53
N ASP A 227 8.73 24.48 1.48
CA ASP A 227 9.85 25.33 1.06
C ASP A 227 9.68 25.84 -0.39
N ALA A 228 9.30 24.96 -1.33
CA ALA A 228 9.03 25.36 -2.71
C ALA A 228 7.87 26.36 -2.80
N LYS A 229 6.80 26.18 -2.02
CA LYS A 229 5.68 27.11 -1.94
C LYS A 229 6.13 28.49 -1.43
N ALA A 230 6.95 28.53 -0.38
CA ALA A 230 7.49 29.77 0.18
C ALA A 230 8.40 30.50 -0.84
N LYS A 231 9.33 29.77 -1.47
CA LYS A 231 10.19 30.30 -2.54
C LYS A 231 9.38 30.83 -3.72
N PHE A 232 8.34 30.12 -4.14
CA PHE A 232 7.47 30.53 -5.24
C PHE A 232 6.74 31.85 -4.93
N ALA A 233 6.30 32.04 -3.68
CA ALA A 233 5.68 33.28 -3.24
C ALA A 233 6.68 34.45 -3.22
N ALA A 234 7.92 34.21 -2.82
CA ALA A 234 8.98 35.21 -2.75
C ALA A 234 9.61 35.57 -4.11
N ALA A 235 9.52 34.68 -5.11
CA ALA A 235 10.12 34.87 -6.42
C ALA A 235 9.59 36.12 -7.14
N THR A 236 10.48 36.96 -7.62
CA THR A 236 10.14 38.24 -8.26
C THR A 236 10.07 38.11 -9.78
N THR A 237 10.75 37.10 -10.34
CA THR A 237 10.80 36.86 -11.79
C THR A 237 10.02 35.61 -12.20
N ASN A 238 9.63 35.55 -13.48
CA ASN A 238 8.98 34.36 -14.04
C ASN A 238 9.95 33.19 -14.20
N GLU A 239 11.23 33.47 -14.40
CA GLU A 239 12.27 32.45 -14.55
C GLU A 239 12.51 31.70 -13.24
N GLU A 240 12.66 32.42 -12.13
CA GLU A 240 12.73 31.84 -10.78
C GLU A 240 11.52 30.95 -10.50
N ARG A 241 10.32 31.45 -10.78
CA ARG A 241 9.06 30.71 -10.59
C ARG A 241 9.03 29.42 -11.40
N ARG A 242 9.46 29.44 -12.67
CA ARG A 242 9.54 28.24 -13.52
C ARG A 242 10.54 27.23 -12.98
N ALA A 243 11.70 27.67 -12.53
CA ALA A 243 12.71 26.80 -11.94
C ALA A 243 12.20 26.11 -10.66
N ILE A 244 11.54 26.86 -9.77
CA ILE A 244 10.93 26.33 -8.54
C ILE A 244 9.85 25.30 -8.86
N ILE A 245 8.99 25.59 -9.85
CA ILE A 245 7.96 24.64 -10.30
C ILE A 245 8.58 23.36 -10.84
N ALA A 246 9.61 23.46 -11.68
CA ALA A 246 10.29 22.31 -12.27
C ALA A 246 10.91 21.40 -11.19
N ASP A 247 11.64 21.99 -10.24
CA ASP A 247 12.22 21.27 -9.09
C ASP A 247 11.14 20.60 -8.24
N PHE A 248 10.05 21.31 -7.93
CA PHE A 248 8.93 20.74 -7.19
C PHE A 248 8.31 19.53 -7.91
N TYR A 249 8.10 19.61 -9.23
CA TYR A 249 7.56 18.49 -9.99
C TYR A 249 8.51 17.29 -10.05
N ALA A 250 9.82 17.52 -10.09
CA ALA A 250 10.81 16.45 -10.00
C ALA A 250 10.73 15.73 -8.64
N LYS A 251 10.66 16.49 -7.54
CA LYS A 251 10.48 15.96 -6.18
C LYS A 251 9.16 15.23 -6.00
N TRP A 252 8.07 15.76 -6.56
CA TRP A 252 6.77 15.09 -6.58
C TRP A 252 6.82 13.76 -7.34
N ALA A 253 7.50 13.72 -8.49
CA ALA A 253 7.68 12.49 -9.26
C ALA A 253 8.49 11.44 -8.48
N GLN A 254 9.55 11.87 -7.77
CA GLN A 254 10.32 11.00 -6.89
C GLN A 254 9.47 10.47 -5.73
N PHE A 255 8.83 11.36 -4.96
CA PHE A 255 7.93 10.97 -3.87
C PHE A 255 6.89 9.94 -4.31
N ARG A 256 6.28 10.12 -5.48
CA ARG A 256 5.31 9.15 -6.01
C ARG A 256 5.92 7.76 -6.28
N ARG A 257 7.14 7.69 -6.81
CA ARG A 257 7.83 6.40 -7.03
C ARG A 257 8.11 5.72 -5.69
N ASP A 258 8.61 6.48 -4.72
CA ASP A 258 8.95 5.97 -3.40
C ASP A 258 7.70 5.48 -2.66
N ALA A 259 6.63 6.28 -2.68
CA ALA A 259 5.32 5.93 -2.13
C ALA A 259 4.76 4.65 -2.77
N ALA A 260 4.75 4.57 -4.10
CA ALA A 260 4.27 3.37 -4.81
C ALA A 260 5.08 2.12 -4.46
N SER A 261 6.40 2.24 -4.32
CA SER A 261 7.26 1.14 -3.90
C SER A 261 6.91 0.65 -2.50
N GLN A 262 6.71 1.57 -1.54
CA GLN A 262 6.39 1.22 -0.16
C GLN A 262 4.99 0.59 -0.05
N SER A 263 3.99 1.17 -0.71
CA SER A 263 2.64 0.61 -0.75
C SER A 263 2.62 -0.80 -1.36
N LEU A 264 3.44 -1.04 -2.39
CA LEU A 264 3.57 -2.38 -2.96
C LEU A 264 4.21 -3.36 -1.98
N ALA A 265 5.29 -2.96 -1.31
CA ALA A 265 5.96 -3.82 -0.32
C ALA A 265 5.02 -4.23 0.83
N ILE A 266 4.20 -3.31 1.33
CA ILE A 266 3.18 -3.60 2.35
C ILE A 266 2.19 -4.66 1.84
N ARG A 267 1.67 -4.48 0.61
CA ARG A 267 0.72 -5.43 0.00
C ARG A 267 1.37 -6.79 -0.22
N LEU A 268 2.64 -6.81 -0.63
CA LEU A 268 3.40 -8.03 -0.84
C LEU A 268 3.59 -8.78 0.49
N ASN A 269 4.00 -8.09 1.56
CA ASN A 269 4.15 -8.69 2.88
C ASN A 269 2.81 -9.23 3.41
N ALA A 270 1.71 -8.50 3.24
CA ALA A 270 0.38 -8.98 3.60
C ALA A 270 -0.03 -10.22 2.80
N ALA A 271 0.32 -10.27 1.50
CA ALA A 271 0.04 -11.42 0.65
C ALA A 271 0.90 -12.64 1.04
N VAL A 272 2.17 -12.45 1.38
CA VAL A 272 3.06 -13.50 1.90
C VAL A 272 2.52 -14.06 3.21
N ALA A 273 2.18 -13.20 4.19
CA ALA A 273 1.61 -13.63 5.46
C ALA A 273 0.29 -14.40 5.30
N THR A 274 -0.55 -13.99 4.34
CA THR A 274 -1.78 -14.73 3.99
C THR A 274 -1.46 -16.09 3.37
N GLY A 275 -0.44 -16.15 2.52
CA GLY A 275 0.10 -17.36 1.92
C GLY A 275 0.59 -18.35 2.98
N GLU A 276 1.48 -17.90 3.86
CA GLU A 276 2.01 -18.68 4.99
C GLU A 276 0.90 -19.24 5.88
N SER A 277 -0.08 -18.41 6.27
CA SER A 277 -1.23 -18.86 7.04
C SER A 277 -2.02 -19.97 6.33
N THR A 278 -2.15 -19.88 5.00
CA THR A 278 -2.83 -20.90 4.21
C THR A 278 -2.01 -22.18 4.11
N VAL A 279 -0.69 -22.07 3.93
CA VAL A 279 0.24 -23.22 3.95
C VAL A 279 0.18 -23.95 5.29
N THR A 280 0.16 -23.24 6.42
CA THR A 280 -0.03 -23.85 7.75
C THR A 280 -1.34 -24.61 7.86
N LYS A 281 -2.45 -24.05 7.36
CA LYS A 281 -3.75 -24.74 7.37
C LYS A 281 -3.73 -26.01 6.52
N VAL A 282 -3.07 -25.98 5.36
CA VAL A 282 -2.90 -27.15 4.49
C VAL A 282 -2.04 -28.21 5.16
N SER A 283 -0.92 -27.83 5.76
CA SER A 283 -0.04 -28.74 6.50
C SER A 283 -0.78 -29.43 7.66
N ASN A 284 -1.59 -28.69 8.43
CA ASN A 284 -2.45 -29.27 9.47
C ASN A 284 -3.49 -30.26 8.90
N ALA A 285 -4.04 -29.98 7.72
CA ALA A 285 -4.98 -30.88 7.06
C ALA A 285 -4.30 -32.17 6.59
N ILE A 286 -3.07 -32.10 6.07
CA ILE A 286 -2.25 -33.26 5.68
C ILE A 286 -1.92 -34.10 6.92
N ALA A 287 -1.51 -33.49 8.02
CA ALA A 287 -1.27 -34.19 9.29
C ALA A 287 -2.54 -34.92 9.80
N ALA A 288 -3.71 -34.30 9.66
CA ALA A 288 -4.98 -34.93 9.99
C ALA A 288 -5.33 -36.12 9.08
N LEU A 289 -4.97 -36.05 7.79
CA LEU A 289 -5.11 -37.18 6.86
C LEU A 289 -4.20 -38.35 7.22
N GLN A 290 -2.95 -38.05 7.55
CA GLN A 290 -1.98 -39.04 8.01
C GLN A 290 -2.46 -39.74 9.29
N ALA A 291 -2.96 -38.98 10.26
CA ALA A 291 -3.48 -39.53 11.51
C ALA A 291 -4.70 -40.45 11.32
N LYS A 292 -5.50 -40.25 10.27
CA LYS A 292 -6.65 -41.11 9.93
C LYS A 292 -6.24 -42.40 9.21
N GLY A 293 -5.06 -42.45 8.60
CA GLY A 293 -4.58 -43.62 7.84
C GLY A 293 -5.36 -43.92 6.56
N THR A 294 -6.20 -42.98 6.08
CA THR A 294 -7.04 -43.17 4.88
C THR A 294 -6.30 -42.88 3.57
N VAL A 295 -5.11 -42.28 3.65
CA VAL A 295 -4.27 -41.90 2.51
C VAL A 295 -2.93 -42.63 2.62
N SER A 296 -2.44 -43.17 1.51
CA SER A 296 -1.15 -43.89 1.47
C SER A 296 0.01 -42.99 1.90
N ALA A 297 1.02 -43.55 2.55
CA ALA A 297 2.22 -42.83 2.99
C ALA A 297 2.92 -42.06 1.85
N ASP A 298 2.98 -42.64 0.64
CA ASP A 298 3.59 -41.99 -0.53
C ASP A 298 2.88 -40.70 -0.94
N VAL A 299 1.54 -40.69 -0.88
CA VAL A 299 0.73 -39.50 -1.18
C VAL A 299 0.94 -38.42 -0.12
N ILE A 300 1.07 -38.80 1.17
CA ILE A 300 1.38 -37.85 2.23
C ILE A 300 2.77 -37.23 2.02
N ALA A 301 3.80 -38.06 1.77
CA ALA A 301 5.15 -37.58 1.48
C ALA A 301 5.19 -36.63 0.27
N LYS A 302 4.40 -36.93 -0.77
CA LYS A 302 4.25 -36.06 -1.93
C LYS A 302 3.61 -34.71 -1.57
N LEU A 303 2.54 -34.70 -0.77
CA LEU A 303 1.88 -33.47 -0.33
C LEU A 303 2.80 -32.62 0.57
N ASP A 304 3.59 -33.24 1.44
CA ASP A 304 4.57 -32.54 2.28
C ASP A 304 5.68 -31.88 1.45
N ALA A 305 6.20 -32.58 0.43
CA ALA A 305 7.17 -32.01 -0.50
C ALA A 305 6.58 -30.80 -1.26
N GLN A 306 5.31 -30.85 -1.62
CA GLN A 306 4.60 -29.73 -2.27
C GLN A 306 4.39 -28.54 -1.33
N VAL A 307 4.06 -28.79 -0.06
CA VAL A 307 4.00 -27.75 0.98
C VAL A 307 5.35 -27.05 1.11
N ALA A 308 6.44 -27.82 1.17
CA ALA A 308 7.80 -27.27 1.26
C ALA A 308 8.15 -26.40 0.03
N ASP A 309 7.80 -26.84 -1.19
CA ASP A 309 8.02 -26.07 -2.42
C ASP A 309 7.23 -24.76 -2.43
N VAL A 310 5.93 -24.79 -2.08
CA VAL A 310 5.10 -23.57 -2.00
C VAL A 310 5.65 -22.61 -0.94
N ASN A 311 6.10 -23.13 0.20
CA ASN A 311 6.72 -22.31 1.24
C ASN A 311 8.02 -21.65 0.77
N ALA A 312 8.89 -22.41 0.08
CA ALA A 312 10.11 -21.87 -0.51
C ALA A 312 9.83 -20.74 -1.52
N ARG A 313 8.74 -20.84 -2.29
CA ARG A 313 8.32 -19.76 -3.21
C ARG A 313 7.89 -18.51 -2.48
N PHE A 314 7.14 -18.62 -1.38
CA PHE A 314 6.78 -17.46 -0.56
C PHE A 314 8.01 -16.79 0.04
N ASN A 315 8.99 -17.57 0.52
CA ASN A 315 10.27 -17.03 0.99
C ASN A 315 11.02 -16.30 -0.13
N ALA A 316 11.03 -16.86 -1.35
CA ALA A 316 11.66 -16.21 -2.50
C ALA A 316 11.00 -14.88 -2.89
N VAL A 317 9.71 -14.66 -2.58
CA VAL A 317 9.05 -13.36 -2.75
C VAL A 317 9.71 -12.29 -1.86
N VAL A 318 10.04 -12.65 -0.62
CA VAL A 318 10.68 -11.74 0.36
C VAL A 318 12.12 -11.41 -0.06
N ASP A 319 12.79 -12.33 -0.73
CA ASP A 319 14.16 -12.16 -1.24
C ASP A 319 14.21 -11.51 -2.64
N ALA A 320 13.09 -11.04 -3.19
CA ALA A 320 13.08 -10.34 -4.47
C ALA A 320 13.78 -8.97 -4.35
N SER A 321 14.68 -8.67 -5.29
CA SER A 321 15.39 -7.39 -5.32
C SER A 321 14.67 -6.34 -6.15
N THR A 322 13.64 -6.69 -6.92
CA THR A 322 12.84 -5.73 -7.70
C THR A 322 11.34 -6.00 -7.62
N VAL A 323 10.54 -4.97 -7.92
CA VAL A 323 9.07 -5.04 -8.01
C VAL A 323 8.61 -6.13 -8.97
N GLY A 324 9.27 -6.21 -10.14
CA GLY A 324 8.96 -7.20 -11.16
C GLY A 324 9.17 -8.63 -10.66
N GLN A 325 10.31 -8.88 -10.01
CA GLN A 325 10.62 -10.18 -9.41
C GLN A 325 9.61 -10.55 -8.31
N ALA A 326 9.35 -9.64 -7.39
CA ALA A 326 8.40 -9.86 -6.30
C ALA A 326 7.00 -10.22 -6.81
N SER A 327 6.49 -9.45 -7.77
CA SER A 327 5.17 -9.67 -8.37
C SER A 327 5.09 -11.00 -9.12
N TRP A 328 6.11 -11.31 -9.92
CA TRP A 328 6.20 -12.58 -10.64
C TRP A 328 6.23 -13.76 -9.66
N ARG A 329 7.12 -13.72 -8.65
CA ARG A 329 7.25 -14.78 -7.64
C ARG A 329 5.97 -14.97 -6.85
N LEU A 330 5.27 -13.89 -6.48
CA LEU A 330 4.00 -13.98 -5.75
C LEU A 330 2.92 -14.66 -6.61
N MET A 331 2.85 -14.33 -7.89
CA MET A 331 1.90 -14.97 -8.82
C MET A 331 2.12 -16.49 -8.87
N TYR A 332 3.37 -16.95 -8.95
CA TYR A 332 3.67 -18.39 -8.98
C TYR A 332 3.59 -19.07 -7.62
N ALA A 333 3.85 -18.37 -6.52
CA ALA A 333 3.57 -18.88 -5.17
C ALA A 333 2.05 -19.13 -5.01
N ARG A 334 1.21 -18.20 -5.47
CA ARG A 334 -0.25 -18.34 -5.46
C ARG A 334 -0.74 -19.47 -6.37
N GLU A 335 -0.17 -19.61 -7.56
CA GLU A 335 -0.47 -20.71 -8.47
C GLU A 335 -0.14 -22.07 -7.83
N GLY A 336 1.04 -22.20 -7.23
CA GLY A 336 1.44 -23.40 -6.48
C GLY A 336 0.48 -23.72 -5.33
N LEU A 337 0.01 -22.71 -4.60
CA LEU A 337 -0.98 -22.88 -3.54
C LEU A 337 -2.33 -23.40 -4.07
N MET A 338 -2.80 -22.91 -5.23
CA MET A 338 -4.03 -23.40 -5.86
C MET A 338 -3.91 -24.86 -6.30
N GLN A 339 -2.76 -25.24 -6.87
CA GLN A 339 -2.49 -26.63 -7.27
C GLN A 339 -2.36 -27.56 -6.05
N LEU A 340 -1.65 -27.12 -5.00
CA LEU A 340 -1.54 -27.87 -3.74
C LEU A 340 -2.93 -28.12 -3.14
N ARG A 341 -3.80 -27.10 -3.11
CA ARG A 341 -5.18 -27.25 -2.65
C ARG A 341 -5.95 -28.29 -3.46
N ALA A 342 -5.84 -28.25 -4.79
CA ALA A 342 -6.47 -29.23 -5.67
C ALA A 342 -5.94 -30.64 -5.41
N ASN A 343 -4.63 -30.79 -5.21
CA ASN A 343 -3.97 -32.06 -4.89
C ASN A 343 -4.40 -32.65 -3.54
N VAL A 344 -4.53 -31.82 -2.50
CA VAL A 344 -5.11 -32.24 -1.21
C VAL A 344 -6.54 -32.75 -1.42
N GLN A 345 -7.34 -32.05 -2.23
CA GLN A 345 -8.68 -32.51 -2.56
C GLN A 345 -8.67 -33.82 -3.35
N HIS A 346 -7.73 -34.01 -4.28
CA HIS A 346 -7.57 -35.28 -4.99
C HIS A 346 -7.23 -36.43 -4.04
N ALA A 347 -6.27 -36.23 -3.13
CA ALA A 347 -5.89 -37.21 -2.11
C ALA A 347 -7.08 -37.60 -1.21
N LEU A 348 -7.88 -36.62 -0.77
CA LEU A 348 -9.11 -36.85 -0.02
C LEU A 348 -10.13 -37.72 -0.76
N ASN A 349 -10.08 -37.75 -2.09
CA ASN A 349 -11.01 -38.51 -2.92
C ASN A 349 -10.41 -39.84 -3.40
N GLY A 350 -9.25 -40.26 -2.87
CA GLY A 350 -8.53 -41.44 -3.35
C GLY A 350 -7.99 -41.32 -4.78
N LYS A 351 -7.86 -40.10 -5.31
CA LYS A 351 -7.30 -39.84 -6.65
C LYS A 351 -5.79 -39.64 -6.56
N ALA A 352 -5.09 -39.96 -7.65
CA ALA A 352 -3.66 -39.69 -7.78
C ALA A 352 -3.37 -38.19 -7.64
N VAL A 353 -2.28 -37.87 -6.93
CA VAL A 353 -1.79 -36.50 -6.74
C VAL A 353 -0.76 -36.18 -7.83
N ALA A 354 -1.01 -35.12 -8.61
CA ALA A 354 -0.09 -34.64 -9.64
C ALA A 354 1.09 -33.88 -9.00
N ASP A 355 2.20 -33.75 -9.73
CA ASP A 355 3.29 -32.85 -9.31
C ASP A 355 2.87 -31.38 -9.46
N LEU A 356 3.50 -30.49 -8.68
CA LEU A 356 3.33 -29.05 -8.88
C LEU A 356 3.97 -28.64 -10.21
N THR A 357 3.23 -27.91 -11.02
CA THR A 357 3.76 -27.32 -12.24
C THR A 357 4.54 -26.05 -11.89
N VAL A 358 5.86 -26.14 -11.96
CA VAL A 358 6.78 -25.04 -11.68
C VAL A 358 7.11 -24.29 -12.96
N LYS A 359 6.81 -23.00 -13.03
CA LYS A 359 7.43 -22.13 -14.05
C LYS A 359 8.72 -21.54 -13.50
N THR A 360 9.74 -21.46 -14.37
CA THR A 360 11.04 -20.87 -14.06
C THR A 360 10.99 -19.36 -14.20
N GLU A 361 11.68 -18.65 -13.30
CA GLU A 361 11.78 -17.19 -13.35
C GLU A 361 12.50 -16.76 -14.63
N PRO A 362 11.92 -15.87 -15.46
CA PRO A 362 12.58 -15.39 -16.66
C PRO A 362 13.78 -14.52 -16.29
N ALA A 363 14.94 -14.78 -16.91
CA ALA A 363 16.19 -14.06 -16.64
C ALA A 363 16.09 -12.54 -16.84
N SER A 364 15.16 -12.07 -17.67
CA SER A 364 14.90 -10.65 -17.91
C SER A 364 14.44 -9.89 -16.66
N LEU A 365 13.87 -10.56 -15.66
CA LEU A 365 13.46 -9.92 -14.41
C LEU A 365 14.64 -9.61 -13.48
N ALA A 366 15.83 -10.20 -13.74
CA ALA A 366 17.01 -9.99 -12.91
C ALA A 366 17.75 -8.69 -13.20
N THR A 367 17.57 -8.08 -14.38
CA THR A 367 18.39 -6.96 -14.86
C THR A 367 17.64 -5.66 -15.09
N GLY A 368 16.30 -5.65 -14.96
CA GLY A 368 15.48 -4.45 -15.20
C GLY A 368 14.41 -4.26 -14.14
N GLY A 369 14.69 -3.47 -13.12
CA GLY A 369 13.67 -3.08 -12.15
C GLY A 369 14.20 -2.10 -11.11
N THR A 370 13.28 -1.29 -10.58
CA THR A 370 13.58 -0.48 -9.40
C THR A 370 13.93 -1.42 -8.25
N PRO A 371 15.12 -1.27 -7.64
CA PRO A 371 15.47 -2.05 -6.47
C PRO A 371 14.42 -1.87 -5.38
N ILE A 372 14.00 -2.96 -4.75
CA ILE A 372 13.25 -2.92 -3.50
C ILE A 372 14.09 -3.64 -2.45
N ASP A 373 14.22 -3.01 -1.30
CA ASP A 373 14.66 -3.70 -0.09
C ASP A 373 13.43 -4.02 0.76
N LEU A 374 12.77 -5.13 0.44
CA LEU A 374 11.57 -5.57 1.15
C LEU A 374 11.85 -5.84 2.63
N LYS A 375 13.07 -6.28 2.98
CA LYS A 375 13.47 -6.56 4.37
C LYS A 375 13.66 -5.26 5.14
N ALA A 376 14.40 -4.29 4.59
CA ALA A 376 14.54 -2.99 5.23
C ALA A 376 13.19 -2.26 5.35
N GLN A 377 12.33 -2.35 4.32
CA GLN A 377 10.99 -1.74 4.38
C GLN A 377 10.08 -2.43 5.39
N ALA A 378 10.10 -3.76 5.49
CA ALA A 378 9.36 -4.49 6.51
C ALA A 378 9.85 -4.13 7.93
N GLN A 379 11.15 -4.00 8.13
CA GLN A 379 11.73 -3.57 9.41
C GLN A 379 11.37 -2.13 9.75
N ALA A 380 11.44 -1.21 8.79
CA ALA A 380 11.04 0.18 8.98
C ALA A 380 9.55 0.29 9.32
N ALA A 381 8.69 -0.48 8.66
CA ALA A 381 7.26 -0.54 8.96
C ALA A 381 6.99 -1.13 10.36
N ALA A 382 7.70 -2.19 10.76
CA ALA A 382 7.60 -2.78 12.09
C ALA A 382 8.06 -1.81 13.19
N GLN A 383 9.15 -1.07 12.95
CA GLN A 383 9.63 -0.04 13.87
C GLN A 383 8.64 1.13 13.99
N ALA A 384 8.07 1.59 12.87
CA ALA A 384 7.05 2.64 12.87
C ALA A 384 5.79 2.19 13.63
N ALA A 385 5.34 0.95 13.43
CA ALA A 385 4.21 0.39 14.17
C ALA A 385 4.49 0.30 15.68
N ALA A 386 5.70 -0.12 16.07
CA ALA A 386 6.12 -0.17 17.47
C ALA A 386 6.18 1.23 18.12
N GLN A 387 6.62 2.25 17.38
CA GLN A 387 6.61 3.64 17.84
C GLN A 387 5.19 4.19 18.00
N ALA A 388 4.27 3.89 17.07
CA ALA A 388 2.87 4.32 17.17
C ALA A 388 2.19 3.77 18.44
N THR A 389 2.55 2.56 18.87
CA THR A 389 2.05 1.98 20.13
C THR A 389 2.68 2.58 21.40
N ALA A 390 3.85 3.22 21.30
CA ALA A 390 4.54 3.78 22.47
C ALA A 390 4.05 5.18 22.87
N THR A 391 3.32 5.89 22.01
CA THR A 391 2.97 7.31 22.25
C THR A 391 1.58 7.52 22.89
N ALA A 392 0.80 6.46 23.11
CA ALA A 392 -0.50 6.57 23.78
C ALA A 392 -0.41 6.14 25.26
N THR A 393 0.44 6.78 26.06
CA THR A 393 0.11 6.92 27.48
C THR A 393 -1.00 7.97 27.52
N PRO A 394 -2.26 7.61 27.82
CA PRO A 394 -3.30 8.62 27.99
C PRO A 394 -2.78 9.61 29.03
N ALA A 395 -2.69 10.89 28.64
CA ALA A 395 -2.43 11.94 29.60
C ALA A 395 -3.46 11.77 30.73
N PRO A 396 -3.06 11.83 32.01
CA PRO A 396 -4.01 11.77 33.10
C PRO A 396 -5.08 12.81 32.83
N THR A 397 -6.32 12.36 32.66
CA THR A 397 -7.45 13.25 32.40
C THR A 397 -7.56 14.15 33.62
N ASP A 398 -7.22 15.43 33.48
CA ASP A 398 -7.47 16.43 34.50
C ASP A 398 -8.96 16.33 34.83
N THR A 399 -9.24 15.83 36.03
CA THR A 399 -10.61 15.71 36.51
C THR A 399 -11.05 17.12 36.83
N SER A 400 -11.58 17.81 35.82
CA SER A 400 -12.15 19.14 35.97
C SER A 400 -13.20 19.06 37.08
N THR A 401 -12.89 19.66 38.22
CA THR A 401 -13.83 19.78 39.33
C THR A 401 -15.11 20.38 38.76
N PRO A 402 -16.28 19.75 38.95
CA PRO A 402 -17.52 20.27 38.39
C PRO A 402 -17.72 21.69 38.91
N SER A 403 -17.75 22.65 37.97
CA SER A 403 -18.10 24.03 38.29
C SER A 403 -19.50 24.05 38.91
N PRO A 404 -19.72 24.79 40.01
CA PRO A 404 -21.04 24.87 40.63
C PRO A 404 -22.05 25.37 39.60
N THR A 405 -23.12 24.61 39.42
CA THR A 405 -24.25 24.97 38.56
C THR A 405 -24.83 26.31 39.05
N PRO A 406 -24.93 27.34 38.19
CA PRO A 406 -25.53 28.61 38.58
C PRO A 406 -27.00 28.38 38.95
N THR A 407 -27.39 28.82 40.15
CA THR A 407 -28.78 28.81 40.62
C THR A 407 -29.63 29.66 39.66
N PRO A 408 -30.71 29.11 39.07
CA PRO A 408 -31.55 29.88 38.16
C PRO A 408 -32.18 31.06 38.90
N THR A 409 -31.96 32.26 38.36
CA THR A 409 -32.62 33.48 38.83
C THR A 409 -34.12 33.39 38.51
N PRO A 410 -35.02 33.62 39.49
CA PRO A 410 -36.46 33.57 39.24
C PRO A 410 -36.84 34.58 38.16
N THR A 411 -37.45 34.08 37.09
CA THR A 411 -37.97 34.90 35.99
C THR A 411 -39.26 35.56 36.46
N ALA A 412 -39.35 36.89 36.29
CA ALA A 412 -40.55 37.65 36.65
C ALA A 412 -41.75 37.19 35.81
N THR A 413 -42.82 36.81 36.48
CA THR A 413 -44.09 36.41 35.87
C THR A 413 -44.67 37.59 35.08
N PRO A 414 -44.93 37.45 33.76
CA PRO A 414 -45.53 38.52 32.98
C PRO A 414 -46.99 38.76 33.41
N THR A 415 -47.31 40.03 33.65
CA THR A 415 -48.67 40.50 33.92
C THR A 415 -49.54 40.34 32.66
N PRO A 416 -50.71 39.68 32.73
CA PRO A 416 -51.55 39.50 31.55
C PRO A 416 -52.10 40.83 31.04
N THR A 417 -51.83 41.14 29.78
CA THR A 417 -52.43 42.25 29.04
C THR A 417 -53.79 41.80 28.51
N ALA A 418 -54.85 42.54 28.83
CA ALA A 418 -56.21 42.26 28.36
C ALA A 418 -56.29 42.42 26.82
N SER A 419 -56.67 41.35 26.13
CA SER A 419 -56.90 41.34 24.68
C SER A 419 -58.33 41.78 24.39
N ALA A 420 -58.46 42.88 23.62
CA ALA A 420 -59.74 43.40 23.17
C ALA A 420 -60.25 42.61 21.95
N SER A 421 -61.52 42.22 22.05
CA SER A 421 -62.32 41.55 21.03
C SER A 421 -62.74 42.52 19.91
N ALA A 422 -62.56 42.12 18.64
CA ALA A 422 -63.32 42.53 17.46
C ALA A 422 -62.65 41.88 16.23
N SER A 423 -63.32 41.49 15.15
CA SER A 423 -64.71 41.33 14.77
C SER A 423 -64.65 40.48 13.51
N VAL A 424 -65.64 39.61 13.33
CA VAL A 424 -65.87 38.83 12.12
C VAL A 424 -66.11 39.78 10.94
N ASP A 425 -65.56 39.45 9.77
CA ASP A 425 -66.35 39.55 8.53
C ASP A 425 -65.81 38.63 7.43
N ALA A 426 -66.77 37.91 6.85
CA ALA A 426 -66.64 36.98 5.75
C ALA A 426 -66.60 37.73 4.42
N ASN A 427 -65.83 37.25 3.43
CA ASN A 427 -66.37 37.11 2.07
C ASN A 427 -65.51 36.23 1.16
N ALA A 428 -66.21 35.57 0.25
CA ALA A 428 -65.80 34.63 -0.78
C ALA A 428 -64.82 35.21 -1.82
N THR A 429 -64.18 34.34 -2.63
CA THR A 429 -64.51 34.17 -4.06
C THR A 429 -63.49 33.29 -4.81
N VAL A 430 -64.07 32.23 -5.42
CA VAL A 430 -63.73 31.42 -6.60
C VAL A 430 -62.63 31.94 -7.56
N SER A 431 -61.75 31.04 -8.03
CA SER A 431 -61.46 30.90 -9.48
C SER A 431 -60.74 29.59 -9.82
N ALA A 432 -61.24 28.97 -10.87
CA ALA A 432 -60.92 27.65 -11.41
C ALA A 432 -59.94 27.74 -12.60
N SER A 433 -59.67 26.55 -13.19
CA SER A 433 -59.17 26.29 -14.56
C SER A 433 -57.67 26.51 -14.81
N ALA A 434 -56.94 25.76 -15.64
CA ALA A 434 -57.19 24.56 -16.46
C ALA A 434 -55.84 24.10 -17.08
N GLN A 435 -55.78 22.83 -17.53
CA GLN A 435 -55.03 22.30 -18.71
C GLN A 435 -53.50 22.49 -18.78
N ALA A 436 -52.68 21.62 -19.38
CA ALA A 436 -52.89 20.58 -20.39
C ALA A 436 -51.80 19.50 -20.30
N SER A 437 -52.18 18.31 -20.79
CA SER A 437 -51.43 17.29 -21.54
C SER A 437 -50.05 16.80 -21.09
#